data_AF-A0A7X8E2A8-F1
#
_entry.id   AF-A0A7X8E2A8-F1
#
_cell.length_a   1.000
_cell.length_b   1.000
_cell.length_c   1.000
_cell.angle_alpha   90.00
_cell.angle_beta   90.00
_cell.angle_gamma   90.00
#
_symmetry.space_group_name_H-M   'P 1'
#
loop_
_entity.id
_entity.type
_entity.pdbx_description
1 polymer ?
#
loop_
_entity_poly.entity_id
_entity_poly.type
_entity_poly.pdbx_seq_one_letter_code
_entity_poly.pdbx_strand_id
1 'polypeptide(L)'
;LRPTTIDLNKYATVEFTGYEGKGKPEINFDYVKFEQDHGEEILEYYEEMFSFEFDSFSDYGVDDVLGGLGDFGEILDDAVADYSNNYFVNEFASNLLFYGEFDKDSELSNGETITYHWNLENQGDYLIPDSSKIKLKYEDIEATVEGLEQVKTFDPFEDLTVEFTGRNGLGKINLKPDHIDNGLTYSAVNNGELSNGDEVTIEVEYSYYYPGEDELYIEEHGQIPSVWE
;
A
#
# COMPACT_ATOMS: atom_id res chain seq x y z
N LEU A 1 -19.50 19.30 24.66
CA LEU A 1 -18.82 17.98 24.73
C LEU A 1 -18.14 17.63 26.05
N ARG A 2 -18.27 16.36 26.45
CA ARG A 2 -17.35 15.69 27.41
C ARG A 2 -16.10 15.21 26.63
N PRO A 3 -14.93 15.07 27.26
CA PRO A 3 -13.78 14.47 26.61
C PRO A 3 -14.11 13.04 26.13
N THR A 4 -13.76 12.73 24.88
CA THR A 4 -13.97 11.43 24.24
C THR A 4 -12.62 10.80 23.96
N THR A 5 -12.43 9.56 24.37
CA THR A 5 -11.23 8.78 24.06
C THR A 5 -11.55 7.73 23.01
N ILE A 6 -10.89 7.84 21.86
CA ILE A 6 -11.07 6.95 20.71
C ILE A 6 -9.91 5.96 20.69
N ASP A 7 -10.21 4.65 20.68
CA ASP A 7 -9.21 3.57 20.62
C ASP A 7 -9.11 3.03 19.19
N LEU A 8 -8.06 3.41 18.47
CA LEU A 8 -7.92 3.14 17.03
C LEU A 8 -7.77 1.65 16.70
N ASN A 9 -7.18 0.87 17.61
CA ASN A 9 -6.99 -0.57 17.44
C ASN A 9 -8.31 -1.35 17.37
N LYS A 10 -9.45 -0.74 17.73
CA LYS A 10 -10.77 -1.36 17.58
C LYS A 10 -11.30 -1.38 16.15
N TYR A 11 -10.74 -0.55 15.28
CA TYR A 11 -11.22 -0.32 13.92
C TYR A 11 -10.19 -0.73 12.87
N ALA A 12 -8.92 -0.89 13.25
CA ALA A 12 -7.84 -1.24 12.35
C ALA A 12 -7.51 -2.74 12.41
N THR A 13 -7.30 -3.36 11.26
CA THR A 13 -6.89 -4.76 11.11
C THR A 13 -5.83 -4.90 10.03
N VAL A 14 -4.80 -5.71 10.27
CA VAL A 14 -3.78 -6.02 9.26
C VAL A 14 -4.19 -7.27 8.49
N GLU A 15 -4.17 -7.20 7.17
CA GLU A 15 -4.39 -8.31 6.25
C GLU A 15 -3.17 -8.49 5.33
N PHE A 16 -3.11 -9.62 4.63
CA PHE A 16 -1.98 -9.98 3.77
C PHE A 16 -2.48 -10.45 2.41
N THR A 17 -1.80 -10.04 1.36
CA THR A 17 -2.09 -10.42 -0.03
C THR A 17 -0.82 -10.85 -0.76
N GLY A 18 -0.99 -11.56 -1.87
CA GLY A 18 0.10 -12.03 -2.73
C GLY A 18 0.60 -13.43 -2.39
N TYR A 19 1.85 -13.69 -2.77
CA TYR A 19 2.45 -15.03 -2.76
C TYR A 19 3.54 -15.18 -1.71
N GLU A 20 3.85 -16.41 -1.32
CA GLU A 20 4.96 -16.74 -0.41
C GLU A 20 6.29 -16.09 -0.88
N GLY A 21 6.92 -15.30 -0.01
CA GLY A 21 8.17 -14.58 -0.31
C GLY A 21 7.97 -13.29 -1.12
N LYS A 22 6.72 -12.98 -1.50
CA LYS A 22 6.31 -11.82 -2.30
C LYS A 22 5.04 -11.15 -1.75
N GLY A 23 4.68 -11.48 -0.50
CA GLY A 23 3.47 -10.96 0.13
C GLY A 23 3.62 -9.48 0.47
N LYS A 24 2.48 -8.81 0.56
CA LYS A 24 2.34 -7.41 0.97
C LYS A 24 1.33 -7.31 2.11
N PRO A 25 1.56 -6.46 3.12
CA PRO A 25 0.56 -6.20 4.14
C PRO A 25 -0.38 -5.07 3.71
N GLU A 26 -1.58 -5.09 4.25
CA GLU A 26 -2.57 -4.03 4.06
C GLU A 26 -3.20 -3.68 5.42
N ILE A 27 -3.25 -2.38 5.73
CA ILE A 27 -4.00 -1.90 6.90
C ILE A 27 -5.43 -1.58 6.45
N ASN A 28 -6.38 -2.38 6.95
CA ASN A 28 -7.79 -2.17 6.74
C ASN A 28 -8.39 -1.41 7.92
N PHE A 29 -9.37 -0.56 7.66
CA PHE A 29 -10.05 0.23 8.69
C PHE A 29 -11.57 0.17 8.53
N ASP A 30 -12.27 -0.12 9.62
CA ASP A 30 -13.74 -0.19 9.66
C ASP A 30 -14.35 1.22 9.77
N TYR A 31 -14.35 1.95 8.65
CA TYR A 31 -14.88 3.31 8.56
C TYR A 31 -16.35 3.40 8.95
N VAL A 32 -17.16 2.38 8.59
CA VAL A 32 -18.59 2.35 8.88
C VAL A 32 -18.83 2.28 10.38
N LYS A 33 -18.12 1.39 11.08
CA LYS A 33 -18.23 1.29 12.53
C LYS A 33 -17.64 2.51 13.23
N PHE A 34 -16.54 3.05 12.72
CA PHE A 34 -15.91 4.24 13.27
C PHE A 34 -16.85 5.45 13.21
N GLU A 35 -17.53 5.65 12.09
CA GLU A 35 -18.58 6.66 11.92
C GLU A 35 -19.75 6.45 12.86
N GLN A 36 -20.24 5.22 12.99
CA GLN A 36 -21.33 4.88 13.91
C GLN A 36 -20.97 5.15 15.38
N ASP A 37 -19.72 4.92 15.76
CA ASP A 37 -19.26 5.05 17.15
C ASP A 37 -18.86 6.50 17.49
N HIS A 38 -18.36 7.29 16.53
CA HIS A 38 -17.66 8.56 16.78
C HIS A 38 -18.02 9.72 15.82
N GLY A 39 -18.97 9.53 14.90
CA GLY A 39 -19.27 10.52 13.87
C GLY A 39 -19.73 11.87 14.42
N GLU A 40 -20.59 11.87 15.44
CA GLU A 40 -21.08 13.10 16.08
C GLU A 40 -19.95 13.90 16.73
N GLU A 41 -19.04 13.25 17.46
CA GLU A 41 -17.93 13.93 18.12
C GLU A 41 -16.91 14.50 17.13
N ILE A 42 -16.67 13.79 16.02
CA ILE A 42 -15.78 14.27 14.95
C ILE A 42 -16.40 15.46 14.24
N LEU A 43 -17.71 15.44 13.97
CA LEU A 43 -18.39 16.58 13.36
C LEU A 43 -18.32 17.82 14.26
N GLU A 44 -18.68 17.71 15.54
CA GLU A 44 -18.63 18.84 16.48
C GLU A 44 -17.18 19.36 16.63
N TYR A 45 -16.16 18.49 16.52
CA TYR A 45 -14.76 18.90 16.45
C TYR A 45 -14.46 19.77 15.22
N TYR A 46 -14.88 19.35 14.03
CA TYR A 46 -14.70 20.15 12.81
C TYR A 46 -15.50 21.46 12.86
N GLU A 47 -16.73 21.45 13.39
CA GLU A 47 -17.51 22.68 13.60
C GLU A 47 -16.81 23.66 14.54
N GLU A 48 -16.24 23.18 15.66
CA GLU A 48 -15.44 24.01 16.57
C GLU A 48 -14.18 24.55 15.87
N MET A 49 -13.49 23.73 15.08
CA MET A 49 -12.30 24.14 14.33
C MET A 49 -12.63 25.18 13.24
N PHE A 50 -13.66 24.94 12.44
CA PHE A 50 -14.10 25.85 11.38
C PHE A 50 -14.73 27.12 11.93
N SER A 51 -15.46 27.07 13.05
CA SER A 51 -15.98 28.29 13.69
C SER A 51 -14.85 29.21 14.16
N PHE A 52 -13.73 28.64 14.63
CA PHE A 52 -12.53 29.40 14.98
C PHE A 52 -11.83 30.01 13.76
N GLU A 53 -11.77 29.30 12.63
CA GLU A 53 -11.27 29.86 11.36
C GLU A 53 -12.23 30.90 10.76
N PHE A 54 -13.55 30.68 10.82
CA PHE A 54 -14.56 31.52 10.19
C PHE A 54 -14.76 32.85 10.94
N ASP A 55 -14.65 32.88 12.27
CA ASP A 55 -14.60 34.14 13.04
C ASP A 55 -13.37 35.00 12.67
N SER A 56 -12.31 34.40 12.09
CA SER A 56 -11.18 35.14 11.54
C SER A 56 -11.43 35.72 10.14
N PHE A 57 -12.49 35.27 9.45
CA PHE A 57 -12.82 35.61 8.05
C PHE A 57 -14.21 36.26 7.84
N SER A 58 -15.07 36.36 8.86
CA SER A 58 -16.47 36.79 8.67
C SER A 58 -16.64 38.30 8.42
N ASP A 59 -16.71 38.70 7.14
CA ASP A 59 -17.39 39.92 6.67
C ASP A 59 -18.58 39.60 5.74
N TYR A 60 -18.86 38.32 5.43
CA TYR A 60 -19.99 37.90 4.59
C TYR A 60 -20.68 36.64 5.15
N GLY A 61 -21.93 36.78 5.57
CA GLY A 61 -22.70 35.77 6.30
C GLY A 61 -23.30 34.67 5.42
N VAL A 62 -23.11 33.42 5.85
CA VAL A 62 -23.59 32.18 5.22
C VAL A 62 -25.10 31.97 5.46
N ASP A 63 -25.64 32.59 6.51
CA ASP A 63 -27.05 32.51 6.93
C ASP A 63 -28.06 32.97 5.85
N ASP A 64 -27.64 33.84 4.92
CA ASP A 64 -28.53 34.44 3.92
C ASP A 64 -28.81 33.50 2.72
N VAL A 65 -27.98 32.48 2.51
CA VAL A 65 -28.14 31.51 1.41
C VAL A 65 -29.03 30.34 1.83
N LEU A 66 -28.92 29.89 3.08
CA LEU A 66 -29.66 28.73 3.60
C LEU A 66 -31.13 29.07 3.92
N GLY A 67 -31.42 30.32 4.32
CA GLY A 67 -32.79 30.78 4.59
C GLY A 67 -33.75 30.80 3.38
N GLY A 68 -33.25 30.59 2.15
CA GLY A 68 -34.03 30.71 0.91
C GLY A 68 -34.75 29.44 0.41
N LEU A 69 -34.49 28.27 0.99
CA LEU A 69 -34.88 26.98 0.37
C LEU A 69 -36.10 26.26 0.98
N GLY A 70 -36.68 26.73 2.09
CA GLY A 70 -37.91 26.16 2.68
C GLY A 70 -37.82 24.66 3.01
N ASP A 71 -38.91 23.90 2.92
CA ASP A 71 -38.99 22.44 3.23
C ASP A 71 -38.13 21.53 2.29
N PHE A 72 -37.67 22.05 1.15
CA PHE A 72 -36.66 21.36 0.33
C PHE A 72 -35.25 21.52 0.92
N GLY A 73 -35.05 22.54 1.75
CA GLY A 73 -33.87 22.75 2.56
C GLY A 73 -33.67 21.66 3.59
N GLU A 74 -34.71 21.17 4.28
CA GLU A 74 -34.56 20.11 5.31
C GLU A 74 -34.08 18.76 4.73
N ILE A 75 -34.62 18.31 3.58
CA ILE A 75 -34.19 17.03 2.96
C ILE A 75 -32.79 17.16 2.33
N LEU A 76 -32.47 18.33 1.78
CA LEU A 76 -31.11 18.62 1.29
C LEU A 76 -30.15 18.80 2.46
N ASP A 77 -30.56 19.40 3.57
CA ASP A 77 -29.75 19.57 4.78
C ASP A 77 -29.43 18.21 5.38
N ASP A 78 -30.41 17.31 5.53
CA ASP A 78 -30.15 15.97 6.06
C ASP A 78 -29.20 15.18 5.13
N ALA A 79 -29.43 15.20 3.81
CA ALA A 79 -28.57 14.48 2.87
C ALA A 79 -27.17 15.10 2.70
N VAL A 80 -27.08 16.43 2.75
CA VAL A 80 -25.80 17.17 2.71
C VAL A 80 -25.08 17.03 4.05
N ALA A 81 -25.78 17.01 5.18
CA ALA A 81 -25.21 16.76 6.50
C ALA A 81 -24.70 15.33 6.60
N ASP A 82 -25.48 14.32 6.19
CA ASP A 82 -25.06 12.92 6.20
C ASP A 82 -23.85 12.70 5.28
N TYR A 83 -23.87 13.30 4.09
CA TYR A 83 -22.73 13.28 3.17
C TYR A 83 -21.48 13.99 3.73
N SER A 84 -21.67 15.16 4.36
CA SER A 84 -20.56 15.93 4.95
C SER A 84 -19.99 15.22 6.17
N ASN A 85 -20.83 14.61 7.00
CA ASN A 85 -20.42 13.80 8.15
C ASN A 85 -19.57 12.63 7.71
N ASN A 86 -20.06 11.87 6.72
CA ASN A 86 -19.32 10.73 6.17
C ASN A 86 -17.96 11.18 5.60
N TYR A 87 -17.94 12.32 4.89
CA TYR A 87 -16.71 12.90 4.36
C TYR A 87 -15.71 13.28 5.47
N PHE A 88 -16.12 14.03 6.49
CA PHE A 88 -15.23 14.46 7.59
C PHE A 88 -14.72 13.29 8.42
N VAL A 89 -15.57 12.30 8.69
CA VAL A 89 -15.15 11.10 9.43
C VAL A 89 -14.16 10.28 8.62
N ASN A 90 -14.41 10.08 7.34
CA ASN A 90 -13.49 9.34 6.46
C ASN A 90 -12.17 10.09 6.27
N GLU A 91 -12.21 11.42 6.10
CA GLU A 91 -11.01 12.25 6.01
C GLU A 91 -10.21 12.18 7.31
N PHE A 92 -10.87 12.26 8.46
CA PHE A 92 -10.23 12.12 9.77
C PHE A 92 -9.52 10.77 9.90
N ALA A 93 -10.23 9.67 9.66
CA ALA A 93 -9.66 8.32 9.74
C ALA A 93 -8.54 8.09 8.71
N SER A 94 -8.71 8.56 7.47
CA SER A 94 -7.70 8.45 6.41
C SER A 94 -6.41 9.18 6.77
N ASN A 95 -6.53 10.38 7.36
CA ASN A 95 -5.36 11.12 7.85
C ASN A 95 -4.65 10.37 8.98
N LEU A 96 -5.36 9.71 9.88
CA LEU A 96 -4.74 8.89 10.93
C LEU A 96 -3.94 7.72 10.35
N LEU A 97 -4.48 7.03 9.36
CA LEU A 97 -3.82 5.90 8.70
C LEU A 97 -2.63 6.33 7.84
N PHE A 98 -2.70 7.50 7.21
CA PHE A 98 -1.64 8.04 6.37
C PHE A 98 -0.30 8.18 7.11
N TYR A 99 -0.36 8.42 8.43
CA TYR A 99 0.85 8.55 9.24
C TYR A 99 1.34 7.22 9.81
N GLY A 100 0.60 6.13 9.69
CA GLY A 100 1.13 4.83 10.11
C GLY A 100 1.96 4.16 9.02
N GLU A 101 2.86 3.27 9.42
CA GLU A 101 3.73 2.54 8.52
C GLU A 101 3.99 1.12 9.01
N PHE A 102 4.26 0.19 8.09
CA PHE A 102 4.74 -1.14 8.44
C PHE A 102 6.26 -1.12 8.58
N ASP A 103 6.80 -1.90 9.51
CA ASP A 103 8.25 -2.17 9.60
C ASP A 103 8.80 -2.89 8.36
N LYS A 104 7.94 -3.65 7.67
CA LYS A 104 8.20 -4.29 6.38
C LYS A 104 6.92 -4.35 5.53
N ASP A 105 6.98 -3.86 4.29
CA ASP A 105 5.80 -3.67 3.42
C ASP A 105 5.78 -4.57 2.17
N SER A 106 6.76 -5.46 2.02
CA SER A 106 6.94 -6.31 0.85
C SER A 106 7.82 -7.52 1.16
N GLU A 107 7.90 -8.49 0.25
CA GLU A 107 8.70 -9.72 0.41
C GLU A 107 8.34 -10.52 1.67
N LEU A 108 7.05 -10.52 2.03
CA LEU A 108 6.54 -11.24 3.19
C LEU A 108 6.37 -12.74 2.90
N SER A 109 6.55 -13.55 3.94
CA SER A 109 6.41 -15.02 3.93
C SER A 109 5.49 -15.48 5.06
N ASN A 110 4.76 -16.58 4.87
CA ASN A 110 3.86 -17.10 5.91
C ASN A 110 4.67 -17.45 7.18
N GLY A 111 4.16 -17.04 8.35
CA GLY A 111 4.80 -17.22 9.65
C GLY A 111 5.77 -16.11 10.06
N GLU A 112 6.08 -15.16 9.17
CA GLU A 112 6.77 -13.92 9.54
C GLU A 112 5.89 -13.07 10.48
N THR A 113 6.49 -12.29 11.37
CA THR A 113 5.74 -11.31 12.20
C THR A 113 6.19 -9.92 11.79
N ILE A 114 5.22 -9.06 11.49
CA ILE A 114 5.43 -7.66 11.16
C ILE A 114 4.65 -6.77 12.12
N THR A 115 4.97 -5.48 12.12
CA THR A 115 4.35 -4.50 13.01
C THR A 115 3.88 -3.29 12.21
N TYR A 116 2.61 -2.91 12.39
CA TYR A 116 2.13 -1.59 11.97
C TYR A 116 2.30 -0.60 13.11
N HIS A 117 3.06 0.46 12.85
CA HIS A 117 3.34 1.54 13.78
C HIS A 117 2.43 2.74 13.52
N TRP A 118 1.80 3.27 14.56
CA TRP A 118 1.07 4.53 14.47
C TRP A 118 2.01 5.71 14.72
N ASN A 119 2.40 6.47 13.69
CA ASN A 119 3.28 7.64 13.89
C ASN A 119 2.52 8.96 14.12
N LEU A 120 1.68 8.98 15.16
CA LEU A 120 0.81 10.13 15.47
C LEU A 120 1.41 11.10 16.49
N GLU A 121 2.51 10.76 17.16
CA GLU A 121 3.06 11.54 18.29
C GLU A 121 3.48 12.97 17.90
N ASN A 122 3.95 13.19 16.66
CA ASN A 122 4.34 14.53 16.17
C ASN A 122 3.32 15.19 15.23
N GLN A 123 2.27 14.46 14.84
CA GLN A 123 1.25 14.91 13.87
C GLN A 123 -0.10 15.16 14.55
N GLY A 124 -0.27 14.66 15.77
CA GLY A 124 -1.47 14.79 16.58
C GLY A 124 -1.89 16.24 16.77
N ASP A 125 -0.97 17.19 16.97
CA ASP A 125 -1.33 18.60 17.16
C ASP A 125 -1.98 19.24 15.92
N TYR A 126 -1.64 18.77 14.72
CA TYR A 126 -2.25 19.24 13.46
C TYR A 126 -3.61 18.61 13.20
N LEU A 127 -3.77 17.32 13.51
CA LEU A 127 -5.01 16.58 13.27
C LEU A 127 -6.05 16.77 14.38
N ILE A 128 -5.58 16.84 15.62
CA ILE A 128 -6.34 16.85 16.87
C ILE A 128 -5.57 17.73 17.86
N PRO A 129 -5.73 19.06 17.80
CA PRO A 129 -5.08 19.99 18.70
C PRO A 129 -5.26 19.56 20.16
N ASP A 130 -4.26 19.83 20.99
CA ASP A 130 -4.28 19.47 22.41
C ASP A 130 -5.50 20.01 23.17
N SER A 131 -6.04 21.15 22.71
CA SER A 131 -7.25 21.81 23.19
C SER A 131 -8.55 21.10 22.82
N SER A 132 -8.50 20.18 21.86
CA SER A 132 -9.66 19.38 21.47
C SER A 132 -10.09 18.46 22.61
N LYS A 133 -11.37 18.08 22.56
CA LYS A 133 -11.95 17.14 23.52
C LYS A 133 -11.78 15.69 23.07
N ILE A 134 -11.24 15.46 21.88
CA ILE A 134 -10.89 14.15 21.35
C ILE A 134 -9.49 13.80 21.85
N LYS A 135 -9.33 12.58 22.39
CA LYS A 135 -8.04 12.00 22.73
C LYS A 135 -7.92 10.65 22.06
N LEU A 136 -6.79 10.40 21.41
CA LEU A 136 -6.54 9.11 20.77
C LEU A 136 -5.81 8.18 21.73
N LYS A 137 -6.20 6.92 21.71
CA LYS A 137 -5.46 5.80 22.25
C LYS A 137 -5.13 4.88 21.07
N TYR A 138 -3.86 4.54 20.95
CA TYR A 138 -3.37 3.62 19.92
C TYR A 138 -2.12 2.91 20.44
N GLU A 139 -1.96 1.68 20.00
CA GLU A 139 -0.80 0.83 20.23
C GLU A 139 -0.41 0.18 18.91
N ASP A 140 0.87 -0.14 18.73
CA ASP A 140 1.34 -0.82 17.53
C ASP A 140 0.61 -2.16 17.34
N ILE A 141 0.35 -2.52 16.09
CA ILE A 141 -0.37 -3.75 15.73
C ILE A 141 0.64 -4.77 15.24
N GLU A 142 0.97 -5.73 16.09
CA GLU A 142 1.74 -6.92 15.70
C GLU A 142 0.82 -7.92 15.00
N ALA A 143 1.24 -8.40 13.83
CA ALA A 143 0.50 -9.40 13.05
C ALA A 143 1.44 -10.48 12.51
N THR A 144 1.00 -11.74 12.61
CA THR A 144 1.68 -12.86 11.96
C THR A 144 1.14 -13.02 10.55
N VAL A 145 2.03 -13.04 9.56
CA VAL A 145 1.72 -13.22 8.15
C VAL A 145 1.12 -14.61 7.94
N GLU A 146 -0.11 -14.65 7.43
CA GLU A 146 -0.82 -15.88 7.12
C GLU A 146 -1.63 -15.71 5.83
N GLY A 147 -1.93 -16.83 5.15
CA GLY A 147 -2.80 -16.83 3.98
C GLY A 147 -2.15 -16.48 2.64
N LEU A 148 -0.83 -16.24 2.60
CA LEU A 148 -0.13 -16.02 1.32
C LEU A 148 -0.17 -17.28 0.45
N GLU A 149 -0.39 -17.10 -0.84
CA GLU A 149 -0.51 -18.20 -1.79
C GLU A 149 0.85 -18.84 -2.09
N GLN A 150 0.89 -20.18 -2.13
CA GLN A 150 2.09 -20.89 -2.54
C GLN A 150 2.19 -20.90 -4.08
N VAL A 151 3.32 -20.44 -4.60
CA VAL A 151 3.62 -20.48 -6.03
C VAL A 151 4.62 -21.57 -6.35
N LYS A 152 4.45 -22.24 -7.51
CA LYS A 152 5.43 -23.21 -7.99
C LYS A 152 6.69 -22.47 -8.46
N THR A 153 7.85 -23.04 -8.19
CA THR A 153 9.11 -22.53 -8.72
C THR A 153 9.70 -23.49 -9.74
N PHE A 154 10.49 -22.97 -10.67
CA PHE A 154 11.26 -23.78 -11.61
C PHE A 154 12.68 -23.21 -11.77
N ASP A 155 13.64 -24.06 -12.13
CA ASP A 155 14.99 -23.62 -12.49
C ASP A 155 14.95 -23.12 -13.94
N PRO A 156 15.12 -21.82 -14.20
CA PRO A 156 15.09 -21.31 -15.55
C PRO A 156 16.26 -21.83 -16.38
N PHE A 157 17.34 -22.35 -15.77
CA PHE A 157 18.54 -22.78 -16.49
C PHE A 157 18.58 -24.30 -16.77
N GLU A 158 17.59 -25.07 -16.31
CA GLU A 158 17.59 -26.55 -16.40
C GLU A 158 17.80 -27.05 -17.85
N ASP A 159 17.17 -26.37 -18.81
CA ASP A 159 17.22 -26.71 -20.24
C ASP A 159 18.15 -25.79 -21.06
N LEU A 160 18.89 -24.88 -20.41
CA LEU A 160 19.73 -23.92 -21.10
C LEU A 160 21.04 -24.56 -21.58
N THR A 161 21.27 -24.52 -22.89
CA THR A 161 22.53 -24.93 -23.49
C THR A 161 23.42 -23.72 -23.77
N VAL A 162 24.65 -23.77 -23.28
CA VAL A 162 25.66 -22.71 -23.46
C VAL A 162 26.74 -23.18 -24.44
N GLU A 163 26.84 -22.52 -25.59
CA GLU A 163 27.83 -22.84 -26.62
C GLU A 163 28.82 -21.69 -26.83
N PHE A 164 30.11 -21.98 -26.70
CA PHE A 164 31.19 -21.02 -26.97
C PHE A 164 31.72 -21.18 -28.39
N THR A 165 31.90 -20.05 -29.08
CA THR A 165 32.49 -20.00 -30.42
C THR A 165 33.50 -18.87 -30.52
N GLY A 166 34.36 -18.87 -31.54
CA GLY A 166 35.31 -17.79 -31.79
C GLY A 166 36.77 -18.15 -31.48
N ARG A 167 37.58 -17.14 -31.19
CA ARG A 167 39.02 -17.27 -30.88
C ARG A 167 39.28 -16.63 -29.53
N ASN A 168 40.38 -17.01 -28.87
CA ASN A 168 40.80 -16.39 -27.62
C ASN A 168 40.87 -14.85 -27.74
N GLY A 169 40.15 -14.12 -26.89
CA GLY A 169 40.00 -12.66 -26.90
C GLY A 169 38.91 -12.13 -27.84
N LEU A 170 38.19 -13.01 -28.53
CA LEU A 170 37.06 -12.73 -29.45
C LEU A 170 36.01 -13.85 -29.38
N GLY A 171 35.85 -14.45 -28.20
CA GLY A 171 34.90 -15.53 -27.96
C GLY A 171 33.47 -14.98 -27.84
N LYS A 172 32.50 -15.77 -28.30
CA LYS A 172 31.07 -15.49 -28.25
C LYS A 172 30.33 -16.62 -27.55
N ILE A 173 29.29 -16.26 -26.82
CA ILE A 173 28.33 -17.18 -26.21
C ILE A 173 27.10 -17.23 -27.10
N ASN A 174 26.60 -18.44 -27.34
CA ASN A 174 25.30 -18.70 -27.93
C ASN A 174 24.49 -19.48 -26.91
N LEU A 175 23.35 -18.93 -26.52
CA LEU A 175 22.41 -19.52 -25.58
C LEU A 175 21.29 -20.19 -26.37
N LYS A 176 20.91 -21.41 -25.98
CA LYS A 176 19.81 -22.15 -26.62
C LYS A 176 18.92 -22.79 -25.54
N PRO A 177 17.61 -22.49 -25.53
CA PRO A 177 16.97 -21.46 -26.35
C PRO A 177 17.43 -20.04 -25.93
N ASP A 178 17.36 -19.05 -26.83
CA ASP A 178 17.70 -17.65 -26.53
C ASP A 178 16.52 -16.88 -25.88
N HIS A 179 15.33 -17.48 -25.91
CA HIS A 179 14.12 -17.06 -25.21
C HIS A 179 13.35 -18.30 -24.77
N ILE A 180 12.64 -18.22 -23.64
CA ILE A 180 11.67 -19.26 -23.29
C ILE A 180 10.29 -18.75 -23.68
N ASP A 181 9.43 -19.64 -24.21
CA ASP A 181 8.00 -19.38 -24.48
C ASP A 181 7.18 -19.22 -23.17
N ASN A 182 7.72 -18.52 -22.18
CA ASN A 182 7.10 -18.18 -20.90
C ASN A 182 7.46 -16.74 -20.47
N GLY A 183 7.81 -15.87 -21.42
CA GLY A 183 8.09 -14.46 -21.11
C GLY A 183 9.48 -14.18 -20.51
N LEU A 184 10.43 -15.12 -20.57
CA LEU A 184 11.80 -14.92 -20.07
C LEU A 184 12.82 -14.81 -21.21
N THR A 185 13.83 -13.96 -21.01
CA THR A 185 14.96 -13.75 -21.92
C THR A 185 16.27 -14.01 -21.20
N TYR A 186 17.22 -14.65 -21.87
CA TYR A 186 18.56 -14.85 -21.34
C TYR A 186 19.56 -13.86 -21.91
N SER A 187 20.49 -13.42 -21.08
CA SER A 187 21.60 -12.58 -21.48
C SER A 187 22.91 -13.09 -20.88
N ALA A 188 24.03 -12.70 -21.47
CA ALA A 188 25.35 -13.02 -20.94
C ALA A 188 26.28 -11.81 -21.09
N VAL A 189 27.02 -11.53 -20.02
CA VAL A 189 27.96 -10.40 -19.97
C VAL A 189 29.17 -10.67 -20.88
N ASN A 190 29.73 -9.61 -21.47
CA ASN A 190 30.96 -9.65 -22.30
C ASN A 190 30.90 -10.51 -23.58
N ASN A 191 29.70 -10.78 -24.11
CA ASN A 191 29.54 -11.56 -25.34
C ASN A 191 30.24 -10.89 -26.54
N GLY A 192 31.29 -11.52 -27.07
CA GLY A 192 32.09 -11.01 -28.19
C GLY A 192 33.56 -10.73 -27.85
N GLU A 193 33.93 -10.71 -26.58
CA GLU A 193 35.27 -10.34 -26.12
C GLU A 193 35.93 -11.43 -25.25
N LEU A 194 35.35 -12.64 -25.22
CA LEU A 194 35.76 -13.70 -24.28
C LEU A 194 37.10 -14.34 -24.62
N SER A 195 37.83 -14.69 -23.57
CA SER A 195 39.09 -15.43 -23.56
C SER A 195 38.95 -16.79 -22.87
N ASN A 196 39.84 -17.71 -23.18
CA ASN A 196 39.89 -19.01 -22.53
C ASN A 196 40.22 -18.84 -21.05
N GLY A 197 39.36 -19.36 -20.17
CA GLY A 197 39.50 -19.24 -18.72
C GLY A 197 38.69 -18.10 -18.11
N ASP A 198 37.97 -17.32 -18.93
CA ASP A 198 36.99 -16.37 -18.42
C ASP A 198 35.81 -17.11 -17.76
N GLU A 199 35.35 -16.59 -16.63
CA GLU A 199 34.07 -16.97 -16.03
C GLU A 199 32.96 -16.12 -16.65
N VAL A 200 31.80 -16.75 -16.86
CA VAL A 200 30.64 -16.15 -17.51
C VAL A 200 29.44 -16.33 -16.61
N THR A 201 28.77 -15.23 -16.31
CA THR A 201 27.44 -15.22 -15.70
C THR A 201 26.39 -15.12 -16.79
N ILE A 202 25.36 -15.94 -16.69
CA ILE A 202 24.18 -15.87 -17.54
C ILE A 202 23.06 -15.37 -16.66
N GLU A 203 22.42 -14.30 -17.10
CA GLU A 203 21.29 -13.70 -16.40
C GLU A 203 20.02 -14.09 -17.14
N VAL A 204 18.94 -14.33 -16.40
CA VAL A 204 17.59 -14.38 -16.93
C VAL A 204 16.83 -13.15 -16.46
N GLU A 205 15.95 -12.62 -17.30
CA GLU A 205 15.10 -11.48 -16.95
C GLU A 205 13.72 -11.65 -17.58
N TYR A 206 12.73 -10.93 -17.04
CA TYR A 206 11.46 -10.76 -17.73
C TYR A 206 11.69 -10.10 -19.09
N SER A 207 11.06 -10.67 -20.13
CA SER A 207 11.12 -10.12 -21.48
C SER A 207 10.65 -8.66 -21.48
N TYR A 208 11.25 -7.83 -22.33
CA TYR A 208 10.87 -6.41 -22.47
C TYR A 208 9.37 -6.19 -22.74
N TYR A 209 8.69 -7.18 -23.34
CA TYR A 209 7.24 -7.13 -23.58
C TYR A 209 6.39 -7.41 -22.34
N TYR A 210 7.02 -7.81 -21.24
CA TYR A 210 6.46 -8.08 -19.92
C TYR A 210 7.20 -7.25 -18.88
N PRO A 211 6.70 -6.05 -18.53
CA PRO A 211 7.36 -5.22 -17.53
C PRO A 211 7.19 -5.85 -16.13
N GLY A 212 8.13 -6.73 -15.77
CA GLY A 212 8.85 -6.62 -14.51
C GLY A 212 8.13 -6.88 -13.19
N GLU A 213 7.01 -7.61 -13.16
CA GLU A 213 6.30 -7.87 -11.91
C GLU A 213 6.05 -9.36 -11.69
N ASP A 214 6.62 -9.89 -10.61
CA ASP A 214 6.44 -11.27 -10.15
C ASP A 214 4.95 -11.64 -10.09
N GLU A 215 4.10 -10.73 -9.61
CA GLU A 215 2.66 -10.94 -9.48
C GLU A 215 2.00 -11.19 -10.84
N LEU A 216 2.26 -10.35 -11.85
CA LEU A 216 1.76 -10.52 -13.21
C LEU A 216 2.27 -11.80 -13.87
N TYR A 217 3.54 -12.13 -13.65
CA TYR A 217 4.15 -13.35 -14.19
C TYR A 217 3.49 -14.60 -13.59
N ILE A 218 3.26 -14.59 -12.28
CA ILE A 218 2.61 -15.69 -11.57
C ILE A 218 1.15 -15.84 -12.00
N GLU A 219 0.42 -14.73 -12.20
CA GLU A 219 -0.96 -14.78 -12.71
C GLU A 219 -1.07 -15.44 -14.09
N GLU A 220 -0.13 -15.15 -15.00
CA GLU A 220 -0.14 -15.72 -16.35
C GLU A 220 0.39 -17.16 -16.40
N HIS A 221 1.50 -17.42 -15.69
CA HIS A 221 2.25 -18.67 -15.85
C HIS A 221 2.07 -19.66 -14.69
N GLY A 222 1.52 -19.22 -13.56
CA GLY A 222 1.27 -20.05 -12.37
C GLY A 222 2.54 -20.55 -11.67
N GLN A 223 3.70 -19.98 -12.02
CA GLN A 223 5.01 -20.33 -11.49
C GLN A 223 5.97 -19.15 -11.64
N ILE A 224 7.13 -19.21 -10.98
CA ILE A 224 8.17 -18.18 -11.04
C ILE A 224 9.58 -18.81 -11.05
N PRO A 225 10.60 -18.19 -11.67
CA PRO A 225 11.98 -18.66 -11.54
C PRO A 225 12.45 -18.75 -10.09
N SER A 226 13.17 -19.83 -9.74
CA SER A 226 13.78 -19.97 -8.43
C SER A 226 15.09 -19.19 -8.27
N VAL A 227 15.72 -18.81 -9.38
CA VAL A 227 17.00 -18.10 -9.48
C VAL A 227 17.00 -17.19 -10.71
N TRP A 228 17.85 -16.18 -10.72
CA TRP A 228 17.93 -15.18 -11.80
C TRP A 228 19.32 -15.09 -12.45
N GLU A 229 20.35 -15.69 -11.84
CA GLU A 229 21.75 -15.73 -12.31
C GLU A 229 22.46 -17.02 -11.85
#